data_AF-A0A6V7V5C4-F1
#
_entry.id   AF-A0A6V7V5C4-F1
#
_cell.length_a   1.000
_cell.length_b   1.000
_cell.length_c   1.000
_cell.angle_alpha   90.00
_cell.angle_beta   90.00
_cell.angle_gamma   90.00
#
_symmetry.space_group_name_H-M   'P 1'
#
loop_
_entity.id
_entity.type
_entity.pdbx_description
1 polymer ?
#
loop_
_entity_poly.entity_id
_entity_poly.type
_entity_poly.pdbx_seq_one_letter_code
_entity_poly.pdbx_strand_id
1 'polypeptide(L)'
;MPAVVARLQDLESDVEFVAPCQSEVEAYALNGVPVFAYSFDYVPKGSVIEDDRRFYSMFGNAPVGLKRKDQHLNHTVLRHFTD
;
A
#
# COMPACT_ATOMS: atom_id res chain seq x y z
N MET A 1 -6.70 11.94 -3.71
CA MET A 1 -5.30 12.32 -3.95
C MET A 1 -5.23 13.21 -5.19
N PRO A 2 -4.27 14.15 -5.27
CA PRO A 2 -4.03 14.91 -6.49
C PRO A 2 -3.72 13.95 -7.64
N ALA A 3 -4.28 14.18 -8.83
CA ALA A 3 -4.15 13.26 -9.97
C ALA A 3 -2.68 12.94 -10.32
N VAL A 4 -1.78 13.91 -10.15
CA VAL A 4 -0.35 13.73 -10.40
C VAL A 4 0.29 12.73 -9.43
N VAL A 5 -0.08 12.76 -8.15
CA VAL A 5 0.48 11.84 -7.13
C VAL A 5 0.06 10.40 -7.42
N ALA A 6 -1.21 10.19 -7.80
CA ALA A 6 -1.69 8.87 -8.17
C ALA A 6 -0.93 8.31 -9.38
N ARG A 7 -0.66 9.14 -10.40
CA ARG A 7 0.12 8.72 -11.58
C ARG A 7 1.59 8.42 -11.27
N LEU A 8 2.18 9.13 -10.32
CA LEU A 8 3.53 8.83 -9.86
C LEU A 8 3.58 7.50 -9.10
N GLN A 9 2.57 7.23 -8.27
CA GLN A 9 2.45 5.94 -7.57
C GLN A 9 2.20 4.79 -8.54
N ASP A 10 1.37 4.98 -9.57
CA ASP A 10 1.18 4.00 -10.65
C ASP A 10 2.55 3.67 -11.30
N LEU A 11 3.31 4.70 -11.69
CA LEU A 11 4.60 4.55 -12.34
C LEU A 11 5.66 3.88 -11.44
N GLU A 12 5.70 4.26 -10.16
CA GLU A 12 6.56 3.62 -9.17
C GLU A 12 6.20 2.14 -9.03
N SER A 13 4.90 1.82 -8.92
CA SER A 13 4.43 0.44 -8.80
C SER A 13 4.74 -0.41 -10.05
N ASP A 14 4.68 0.19 -11.25
CA ASP A 14 5.01 -0.48 -12.49
C ASP A 14 6.49 -0.89 -12.54
N VAL A 15 7.38 0.01 -12.09
CA VAL A 15 8.82 -0.22 -12.06
C VAL A 15 9.20 -1.23 -10.99
N GLU A 16 8.66 -1.12 -9.79
CA GLU A 16 9.06 -1.94 -8.64
C GLU A 16 8.44 -3.34 -8.64
N PHE A 17 7.22 -3.49 -9.16
CA PHE A 17 6.47 -4.75 -9.03
C PHE A 17 6.02 -5.33 -10.37
N VAL A 18 5.38 -4.54 -11.24
CA VAL A 18 4.73 -5.09 -12.44
C VAL A 18 5.75 -5.59 -13.47
N ALA A 19 6.75 -4.78 -13.80
CA ALA A 19 7.75 -5.14 -14.80
C ALA A 19 8.60 -6.37 -14.41
N PRO A 20 9.12 -6.47 -13.17
CA PRO A 20 9.82 -7.68 -12.72
C PRO A 20 8.93 -8.93 -12.74
N CYS A 21 7.69 -8.82 -12.25
CA CYS A 21 6.74 -9.94 -12.24
C CYS A 21 6.46 -10.44 -13.67
N GLN A 22 6.24 -9.52 -14.61
CA GLN A 22 6.01 -9.85 -16.02
C GLN A 22 7.21 -10.59 -16.62
N SER A 23 8.43 -10.12 -16.34
CA SER A 23 9.65 -10.77 -16.82
C SER A 23 9.81 -12.21 -16.29
N GLU A 24 9.39 -12.46 -15.05
CA GLU A 24 9.45 -13.79 -14.44
C GLU A 24 8.39 -14.73 -15.03
N VAL A 25 7.16 -14.23 -15.21
CA VAL A 25 6.06 -14.95 -15.88
C VAL A 25 6.47 -15.38 -17.28
N GLU A 26 7.11 -14.50 -18.05
CA GLU A 26 7.60 -14.80 -19.39
C GLU A 26 8.68 -15.88 -19.36
N ALA A 27 9.61 -15.84 -18.39
CA ALA A 27 10.63 -16.86 -18.25
C ALA A 27 10.03 -18.25 -17.95
N TYR A 28 9.01 -18.33 -17.09
CA TYR A 28 8.31 -19.60 -16.83
C TYR A 28 7.55 -20.11 -18.05
N ALA A 29 6.85 -19.21 -18.76
CA ALA A 29 6.13 -19.55 -19.98
C ALA A 29 7.08 -20.08 -21.08
N LEU A 30 8.24 -19.46 -21.25
CA LEU A 30 9.28 -19.90 -22.19
C LEU A 30 9.82 -21.29 -21.88
N ASN A 31 9.86 -21.66 -20.60
CA ASN A 31 10.30 -22.98 -20.14
C ASN A 31 9.19 -24.04 -20.17
N GLY A 32 8.02 -23.72 -20.73
CA GLY A 32 6.89 -24.63 -20.83
C GLY A 32 6.20 -24.92 -19.49
N VAL A 33 6.44 -24.09 -18.48
CA VAL A 33 5.76 -24.18 -17.19
C VAL A 33 4.42 -23.44 -17.29
N PRO A 34 3.28 -24.06 -16.92
CA PRO A 34 2.00 -23.38 -16.92
C PRO A 34 1.97 -22.28 -15.85
N VAL A 35 1.61 -21.06 -16.25
CA VAL A 35 1.56 -19.88 -15.38
C VAL A 35 0.13 -19.39 -15.22
N PHE A 36 -0.24 -18.99 -14.01
CA PHE A 36 -1.53 -18.37 -13.68
C PHE A 36 -1.26 -17.03 -12.99
N ALA A 37 -1.83 -15.95 -13.53
CA ALA A 37 -1.68 -14.60 -12.98
C ALA A 37 -3.04 -14.04 -12.58
N TYR A 38 -3.05 -13.20 -11.55
CA TYR A 38 -4.21 -12.43 -11.11
C TYR A 38 -3.78 -11.01 -10.75
N SER A 39 -4.72 -10.08 -10.81
CA SER A 39 -4.56 -8.73 -10.28
C SER A 39 -5.70 -8.43 -9.31
N PHE A 40 -5.41 -7.61 -8.30
CA PHE A 40 -6.40 -7.16 -7.33
C PHE A 40 -6.54 -5.65 -7.42
N ASP A 41 -7.78 -5.18 -7.54
CA ASP A 41 -8.17 -3.78 -7.55
C ASP A 41 -9.01 -3.40 -6.30
N TYR A 42 -9.22 -4.35 -5.39
CA TYR A 42 -10.07 -4.16 -4.23
C TYR A 42 -9.39 -3.28 -3.18
N VAL A 43 -10.05 -2.18 -2.82
CA VAL A 43 -9.67 -1.33 -1.70
C VAL A 43 -10.48 -1.74 -0.45
N PRO A 44 -9.83 -2.18 0.64
CA PRO A 44 -10.52 -2.62 1.84
C PRO A 44 -11.32 -1.49 2.50
N LYS A 45 -12.56 -1.79 2.87
CA LYS A 45 -13.42 -0.87 3.62
C LYS A 45 -13.15 -1.04 5.12
N GLY A 46 -12.36 -0.13 5.68
CA GLY A 46 -12.04 -0.12 7.11
C GLY A 46 -10.98 0.93 7.43
N SER A 47 -10.82 1.30 8.71
CA SER A 47 -9.68 2.12 9.12
C SER A 47 -8.41 1.28 9.04
N VAL A 48 -7.41 1.75 8.30
CA VAL A 48 -6.06 1.19 8.37
C VAL A 48 -5.52 1.46 9.78
N ILE A 49 -5.21 0.41 10.53
CA ILE A 49 -4.59 0.52 11.85
C ILE A 49 -3.13 0.13 11.67
N GLU A 50 -2.25 1.13 11.59
CA GLU A 50 -0.81 0.90 11.60
C GLU A 50 -0.33 0.76 13.05
N ASP A 51 0.25 -0.40 13.39
CA ASP A 51 0.87 -0.64 14.70
C ASP A 51 2.40 -0.43 14.57
N ASP A 52 2.88 0.82 14.66
CA ASP A 52 4.34 1.11 14.68
C ASP A 52 4.93 0.79 16.06
N ARG A 53 5.79 -0.23 16.16
CA ARG A 53 6.49 -0.61 17.40
C ARG A 53 7.88 -0.02 17.43
N ARG A 54 8.04 1.11 18.13
CA ARG A 54 9.36 1.70 18.37
C ARG A 54 9.98 1.22 19.67
N PHE A 55 11.23 0.77 19.59
CA PHE A 55 12.02 0.32 20.73
C PHE A 55 12.98 1.44 21.15
N TYR A 56 12.77 2.05 22.31
CA TYR A 56 13.65 3.09 22.85
C TYR A 56 14.54 2.53 23.95
N SER A 57 15.86 2.68 23.81
CA SER A 57 16.86 2.22 24.78
C SER A 57 16.94 3.07 26.06
N MET A 58 16.18 4.19 26.13
CA MET A 58 16.24 5.14 27.24
C MET A 58 15.54 4.66 28.53
N PHE A 59 14.80 3.55 28.51
CA PHE A 59 14.03 3.03 29.66
C PHE A 59 14.63 1.77 30.33
N GLY A 60 15.92 1.47 30.12
CA GLY A 60 16.56 0.27 30.67
C GLY A 60 16.13 -1.02 29.96
N ASN A 61 16.28 -2.18 30.62
CA ASN A 61 16.02 -3.52 30.06
C ASN A 61 14.55 -3.82 29.67
N ALA A 62 13.64 -2.85 29.79
CA ALA A 62 12.23 -3.02 29.45
C ALA A 62 11.87 -2.18 28.20
N PRO A 63 11.71 -2.78 27.02
CA PRO A 63 11.27 -2.05 25.84
C PRO A 63 9.82 -1.57 26.00
N VAL A 64 9.59 -0.26 25.87
CA VAL A 64 8.24 0.33 25.86
C VAL A 64 7.74 0.42 24.43
N GLY A 65 6.76 -0.42 24.07
CA GLY A 65 6.09 -0.36 22.76
C GLY A 65 5.01 0.71 22.73
N LEU A 66 5.17 1.74 21.92
CA LEU A 66 4.11 2.70 21.62
C LEU A 66 3.12 2.08 20.62
N LYS A 67 1.82 2.28 20.83
CA LYS A 67 0.77 2.00 19.83
C LYS A 67 0.18 3.32 19.40
N ARG A 68 0.53 3.79 18.21
CA ARG A 68 -0.03 5.01 17.64
C ARG A 68 -1.24 4.63 16.78
N LYS A 69 -2.45 4.98 17.23
CA LYS A 69 -3.65 4.85 16.41
C LYS A 69 -3.81 6.10 15.56
N ASP A 70 -3.23 6.11 14.36
CA ASP A 70 -3.53 7.16 13.39
C ASP A 70 -4.88 6.86 12.74
N GLN A 71 -5.94 7.49 13.26
CA GLN A 71 -7.26 7.45 12.63
C GLN A 71 -7.23 8.43 11.45
N HIS A 72 -7.03 7.91 10.24
CA HIS A 72 -7.23 8.71 9.02
C HIS A 72 -8.68 9.21 8.98
N LEU A 73 -8.87 10.50 9.25
CA LEU A 73 -10.14 11.19 9.07
C LEU A 73 -10.53 11.14 7.59
N ASN A 74 -11.63 10.46 7.28
CA ASN A 74 -12.23 10.49 5.96
C ASN A 74 -12.60 11.94 5.64
N HIS A 75 -11.93 12.56 4.67
CA HIS A 75 -12.33 13.83 4.09
C HIS A 75 -13.65 13.63 3.33
N THR A 76 -14.78 13.74 4.02
CA THR A 76 -16.08 13.90 3.36
C THR A 76 -16.11 15.30 2.77
N VAL A 77 -15.97 15.40 1.44
CA VAL A 77 -16.21 16.64 0.71
C VAL A 77 -17.69 16.99 0.89
N LEU A 78 -18.00 17.93 1.79
CA LEU A 78 -19.30 18.57 1.86
C LEU A 78 -19.49 19.42 0.61
N ARG A 79 -20.07 18.83 -0.44
CA ARG A 79 -20.69 19.59 -1.53
C ARG A 79 -21.97 20.21 -0.98
N HIS A 80 -21.86 21.41 -0.43
CA HIS A 80 -23.02 22.28 -0.31
C HIS A 80 -23.43 22.72 -1.71
N PHE A 81 -24.58 22.22 -2.14
CA PHE A 81 -25.38 22.86 -3.17
C PHE A 81 -25.89 24.19 -2.61
N THR A 82 -25.60 25.28 -3.29
CA THR A 82 -26.39 26.53 -3.24
C THR A 82 -26.37 27.13 -4.63
N ASP A 83 -27.57 27.18 -5.21
CA ASP A 83 -28.14 27.97 -6.33
C ASP A 83 -27.33 28.22 -7.60
#